data_AF-A0A2R4M6I6-F1
#
_entry.id   AF-A0A2R4M6I6-F1
#
_cell.length_a   1.000
_cell.length_b   1.000
_cell.length_c   1.000
_cell.angle_alpha   90.00
_cell.angle_beta   90.00
_cell.angle_gamma   90.00
#
_symmetry.space_group_name_H-M   'P 1'
#
loop_
_entity.id
_entity.type
_entity.pdbx_description
1 polymer ?
#
loop_
_entity_poly.entity_id
_entity_poly.type
_entity_poly.pdbx_seq_one_letter_code
_entity_poly.pdbx_strand_id
1 'polypeptide(L)'
;MVDDSEDTNAHPFSQVPIEIMISVGKARPLVKDLLKLQSDSVLALDRTVDDPVELYVGDKLIARGELQELDGDQAGQLAVRLTEVADLKNGL
;
A
#
# COMPACT_ATOMS: atom_id res chain seq x y z
N MET A 1 35.39 0.01 32.28
CA MET A 1 35.52 0.14 30.82
C MET A 1 34.24 -0.45 30.27
N VAL A 2 33.50 0.41 29.61
CA VAL A 2 32.12 0.25 29.15
C VAL A 2 32.05 -0.79 28.03
N ASP A 3 31.12 -1.74 28.14
CA ASP A 3 30.47 -2.39 27.00
C ASP A 3 29.10 -2.86 27.51
N ASP A 4 28.15 -1.93 27.48
CA ASP A 4 26.73 -2.16 27.68
C ASP A 4 26.09 -2.32 26.29
N SER A 5 25.37 -3.43 26.12
CA SER A 5 24.19 -3.61 25.26
C SER A 5 24.24 -3.17 23.80
N GLU A 6 24.19 -4.15 22.86
CA GLU A 6 23.34 -4.06 21.65
C GLU A 6 23.22 -5.42 20.91
N ASP A 7 22.89 -6.49 21.64
CA ASP A 7 22.25 -7.67 21.02
C ASP A 7 20.78 -7.31 20.75
N THR A 8 20.45 -6.65 19.63
CA THR A 8 19.07 -6.60 19.15
C THR A 8 19.00 -6.43 17.62
N ASN A 9 18.80 -7.58 16.98
CA ASN A 9 17.90 -7.75 15.83
C ASN A 9 18.50 -7.64 14.41
N ALA A 10 19.56 -8.39 14.13
CA ALA A 10 19.74 -8.98 12.81
C ALA A 10 18.72 -10.14 12.64
N HIS A 11 17.43 -9.82 12.54
CA HIS A 11 16.42 -10.85 12.34
C HIS A 11 16.67 -11.52 10.98
N PRO A 12 16.82 -12.85 10.88
CA PRO A 12 16.93 -13.53 9.59
C PRO A 12 15.70 -13.30 8.67
N PHE A 13 14.60 -12.75 9.20
CA PHE A 13 13.43 -12.35 8.43
C PHE A 13 13.51 -10.92 7.85
N SER A 14 14.52 -10.11 8.20
CA SER A 14 14.70 -8.75 7.65
C SER A 14 15.01 -8.72 6.15
N GLN A 15 15.34 -9.86 5.55
CA GLN A 15 15.59 -10.00 4.11
C GLN A 15 14.47 -10.75 3.37
N VAL A 16 13.36 -11.06 4.03
CA VAL A 16 12.25 -11.73 3.37
C VAL A 16 11.52 -10.71 2.49
N PRO A 17 11.39 -10.95 1.17
CA PRO A 17 10.59 -10.09 0.32
C PRO A 17 9.12 -10.21 0.75
N ILE A 18 8.49 -9.07 1.01
CA ILE A 18 7.09 -8.99 1.41
C ILE A 18 6.33 -8.31 0.27
N GLU A 19 5.24 -8.93 -0.18
CA GLU A 19 4.31 -8.31 -1.13
C GLU A 19 3.42 -7.31 -0.39
N ILE A 20 3.38 -6.07 -0.90
CA ILE A 20 2.53 -5.00 -0.39
C ILE A 20 1.48 -4.70 -1.44
N MET A 21 0.22 -4.82 -1.08
CA MET A 21 -0.91 -4.45 -1.91
C MET A 21 -1.38 -3.05 -1.56
N ILE A 22 -1.28 -2.14 -2.53
CA ILE A 22 -1.78 -0.77 -2.40
C ILE A 22 -3.20 -0.73 -2.97
N SER A 23 -4.17 -0.40 -2.12
CA SER A 23 -5.56 -0.22 -2.52
C SER A 23 -5.89 1.26 -2.65
N VAL A 24 -6.08 1.70 -3.90
CA VAL A 24 -6.48 3.08 -4.22
C VAL A 24 -7.98 3.33 -4.01
N GLY A 25 -8.82 2.29 -4.10
CA GLY A 25 -10.27 2.42 -3.94
C GLY A 25 -11.00 1.11 -4.23
N LYS A 26 -12.33 1.10 -4.03
CA LYS A 26 -13.17 -0.09 -4.25
C LYS A 26 -14.32 0.25 -5.18
N ALA A 27 -14.40 -0.43 -6.32
CA ALA A 27 -15.60 -0.39 -7.16
C ALA A 27 -16.54 -1.54 -6.78
N ARG A 28 -17.83 -1.23 -6.57
CA ARG A 28 -18.89 -2.24 -6.34
C ARG A 28 -19.92 -2.19 -7.46
N PRO A 29 -19.58 -2.63 -8.69
CA PRO A 29 -20.55 -2.70 -9.78
C PRO A 29 -21.65 -3.72 -9.47
N LEU A 30 -22.83 -3.53 -10.06
CA LEU A 30 -23.87 -4.56 -10.01
C LEU A 30 -23.47 -5.73 -10.94
N VAL A 31 -23.96 -6.93 -10.65
CA VAL A 31 -23.67 -8.13 -11.47
C VAL A 31 -24.00 -7.90 -12.95
N LYS A 32 -25.07 -7.17 -13.24
CA LYS A 32 -25.47 -6.79 -14.61
C LYS A 32 -24.40 -5.96 -15.33
N ASP A 33 -23.70 -5.08 -14.60
CA ASP A 33 -22.68 -4.20 -15.14
C ASP A 33 -21.37 -4.97 -15.30
N LEU A 34 -21.08 -5.88 -14.36
CA LEU A 34 -19.96 -6.82 -14.46
C LEU A 34 -20.07 -7.74 -15.69
N LEU A 35 -21.27 -8.23 -15.99
CA LEU A 35 -21.55 -9.01 -17.21
C LEU A 35 -21.46 -8.18 -18.50
N LYS A 36 -21.61 -6.85 -18.39
CA LYS A 36 -21.48 -5.90 -19.50
C LYS A 36 -20.07 -5.31 -19.59
N LEU A 37 -19.15 -5.66 -18.69
CA LEU A 37 -17.77 -5.21 -18.79
C LEU A 37 -17.16 -5.80 -20.06
N GLN A 38 -16.78 -4.91 -20.95
CA GLN A 38 -16.03 -5.23 -22.15
C GLN A 38 -14.67 -4.51 -22.08
N SER A 39 -13.79 -4.84 -23.02
CA SER A 39 -12.64 -4.00 -23.33
C SER A 39 -13.07 -2.53 -23.38
N ASP A 40 -12.31 -1.63 -22.77
CA ASP A 40 -12.59 -0.19 -22.69
C ASP A 40 -13.68 0.25 -21.68
N SER A 41 -14.23 -0.66 -20.87
CA SER A 41 -15.15 -0.28 -19.79
C SER A 41 -14.44 0.39 -18.62
N VAL A 42 -14.81 1.63 -18.31
CA VAL A 42 -14.29 2.38 -17.17
C VAL A 42 -15.16 2.15 -15.94
N LEU A 43 -14.58 1.63 -14.86
CA LEU A 43 -15.24 1.62 -13.55
C LEU A 43 -14.84 2.87 -12.77
N ALA A 44 -15.85 3.65 -12.38
CA ALA A 44 -15.66 4.69 -11.38
C ALA A 44 -15.41 4.03 -10.01
N LEU A 45 -14.29 4.38 -9.37
CA LEU A 45 -14.03 4.05 -7.98
C LEU A 45 -14.77 5.02 -7.05
N ASP A 46 -14.92 4.65 -5.79
CA ASP A 46 -15.51 5.50 -4.76
C ASP A 46 -14.54 6.54 -4.18
N ARG A 47 -13.23 6.37 -4.44
CA ARG A 47 -12.14 7.23 -3.96
C ARG A 47 -11.55 8.10 -5.04
N THR A 48 -11.07 9.27 -4.64
CA THR A 48 -10.34 10.22 -5.49
C THR A 48 -8.83 10.01 -5.41
N VAL A 49 -8.06 10.66 -6.28
CA VAL A 49 -6.58 10.62 -6.23
C VAL A 49 -6.02 11.31 -4.99
N ASP A 50 -6.76 12.25 -4.42
CA ASP A 50 -6.45 12.95 -3.17
C ASP A 50 -6.84 12.14 -1.91
N ASP A 51 -7.63 11.08 -2.05
CA ASP A 51 -7.98 10.23 -0.90
C ASP A 51 -6.78 9.38 -0.45
N PRO A 52 -6.62 9.16 0.87
CA PRO A 52 -5.58 8.28 1.36
C PRO A 52 -5.79 6.85 0.85
N VAL A 53 -4.75 6.32 0.22
CA VAL A 53 -4.62 4.92 -0.18
C VAL A 53 -4.23 4.07 1.02
N GLU A 54 -4.68 2.83 1.01
CA GLU A 54 -4.42 1.87 2.09
C GLU A 54 -3.38 0.85 1.62
N LEU A 55 -2.36 0.61 2.44
CA LEU A 55 -1.32 -0.38 2.17
C LEU A 55 -1.58 -1.61 3.02
N TYR A 56 -1.67 -2.76 2.36
CA TYR A 56 -1.90 -4.05 2.98
C TYR A 56 -0.70 -4.96 2.76
N VAL A 57 -0.34 -5.73 3.78
CA VAL A 57 0.57 -6.88 3.66
C VAL A 57 -0.26 -8.13 3.93
N GLY A 58 -0.51 -8.92 2.89
CA GLY A 58 -1.54 -9.96 2.94
C GLY A 58 -2.90 -9.34 3.29
N ASP A 59 -3.45 -9.73 4.44
CA ASP A 59 -4.75 -9.24 4.95
C ASP A 59 -4.64 -8.11 5.98
N LYS A 60 -3.42 -7.69 6.34
CA LYS A 60 -3.20 -6.70 7.42
C LYS A 60 -2.97 -5.31 6.83
N LEU A 61 -3.75 -4.33 7.28
CA LEU A 61 -3.50 -2.91 6.99
C LEU A 61 -2.23 -2.47 7.74
N ILE A 62 -1.21 -2.05 6.99
CA ILE A 62 0.11 -1.70 7.53
C ILE A 62 0.38 -0.20 7.51
N ALA A 63 -0.26 0.54 6.62
CA ALA A 63 -0.06 1.98 6.49
C ALA A 63 -1.18 2.60 5.66
N ARG A 64 -1.26 3.93 5.73
CA ARG A 64 -2.03 4.77 4.84
C ARG A 64 -1.11 5.82 4.23
N GLY A 65 -1.41 6.24 3.03
CA GLY A 65 -0.62 7.25 2.35
C GLY A 65 -1.42 7.99 1.30
N GLU A 66 -0.86 9.07 0.78
CA GLU A 66 -1.44 9.82 -0.32
C GLU A 66 -0.82 9.34 -1.63
N LEU A 67 -1.63 9.16 -2.67
CA LEU A 67 -1.13 8.82 -4.00
C LEU A 67 -0.51 10.08 -4.61
N GLN A 68 0.72 9.97 -5.10
CA GLN A 68 1.42 11.05 -5.76
C GLN A 68 2.05 10.54 -7.04
N GLU A 69 1.97 11.33 -8.10
CA GLU A 69 2.74 11.05 -9.31
C GLU A 69 4.18 11.52 -9.11
N LEU A 70 5.14 10.69 -9.47
CA LEU A 70 6.55 11.11 -9.45
C LEU A 70 6.82 12.11 -10.57
N ASP A 71 7.63 13.14 -10.26
CA ASP A 71 8.10 14.12 -11.24
C ASP A 71 9.45 13.71 -11.86
N GLY A 72 9.76 14.28 -13.04
CA GLY A 72 11.09 14.18 -13.66
C GLY A 72 11.28 12.96 -14.58
N ASP A 73 12.42 12.27 -14.44
CA ASP A 73 12.79 11.13 -15.31
C ASP A 73 11.93 9.87 -15.04
N GLN A 74 11.16 9.87 -13.95
CA GLN A 74 10.20 8.82 -13.58
C GLN A 74 8.75 9.30 -13.70
N ALA A 75 8.51 10.39 -14.46
CA ALA A 75 7.17 10.91 -14.72
C ALA A 75 6.24 9.82 -15.28
N GLY A 76 5.06 9.68 -14.66
CA GLY A 76 4.09 8.63 -14.95
C GLY A 76 4.13 7.42 -14.01
N GLN A 77 5.07 7.38 -13.05
CA GLN A 77 5.04 6.37 -12.00
C GLN A 77 4.18 6.82 -10.82
N LEU A 78 3.34 5.90 -10.36
CA LEU A 78 2.55 6.08 -9.15
C LEU A 78 3.45 5.84 -7.92
N ALA A 79 3.62 6.87 -7.10
CA ALA A 79 4.22 6.78 -5.79
C ALA A 79 3.17 6.95 -4.69
N VAL A 80 3.49 6.46 -3.51
CA VAL A 80 2.64 6.62 -2.33
C VAL A 80 3.46 7.27 -1.23
N ARG A 81 3.01 8.43 -0.77
CA ARG A 81 3.58 9.11 0.38
C ARG A 81 2.89 8.62 1.64
N LEU A 82 3.60 7.87 2.49
CA LEU A 82 3.05 7.36 3.75
C LEU A 82 2.67 8.54 4.66
N THR A 83 1.41 8.60 5.06
CA THR A 83 0.87 9.57 6.02
C THR A 83 0.78 8.97 7.41
N GLU A 84 0.39 7.70 7.50
CA GLU A 84 0.28 6.95 8.75
C GLU A 84 0.89 5.56 8.57
N VAL A 85 1.70 5.11 9.52
CA VAL A 85 2.26 3.75 9.52
C VAL A 85 1.73 3.02 10.75
N ALA A 86 1.06 1.89 10.52
CA ALA A 86 0.63 1.01 11.59
C ALA A 86 1.86 0.32 12.18
N ASP A 87 1.95 0.31 13.51
CA ASP A 87 3.09 -0.28 14.19
C ASP A 87 3.06 -1.82 14.03
N LEU A 88 3.94 -2.33 13.17
CA LEU A 88 4.09 -3.77 12.90
C LEU A 88 4.89 -4.48 14.01
N LYS A 89 5.53 -3.76 14.94
CA LYS A 89 6.31 -4.36 16.03
C LYS A 89 5.44 -4.86 17.16
N ASN A 90 4.20 -4.37 17.27
CA ASN A 90 3.29 -4.67 18.38
C ASN A 90 2.65 -6.08 18.35
N GLY A 91 3.18 -7.03 17.59
CA GLY A 91 2.60 -8.37 17.43
C GLY A 91 3.57 -9.50 17.08
N LEU A 92 4.88 -9.32 17.31
CA LEU A 92 5.90 -10.37 17.22
C LEU A 92 6.54 -10.58 18.60
#